data_AF-A0AAX0QYK6-F1
#
_entry.id   AF-A0AAX0QYK6-F1
#
_cell.length_a   1.000
_cell.length_b   1.000
_cell.length_c   1.000
_cell.angle_alpha   90.00
_cell.angle_beta   90.00
_cell.angle_gamma   90.00
#
_symmetry.space_group_name_H-M   'P 1'
#
loop_
_entity.id
_entity.type
_entity.pdbx_description
1 polymer ?
#
loop_
_entity_poly.entity_id
_entity_poly.type
_entity_poly.pdbx_seq_one_letter_code
_entity_poly.pdbx_strand_id
1 'polypeptide(L)' 'KCNWALLYIERWLTAPMEKNGEVIERMRGTPQGGVVSPILSNLFLHYAFDVWMTRTHPDLP' A
#
# COMPACT_ATOMS: atom_id res chain seq x y z
N LYS A 1 -0.87 9.04 18.55
CA LYS A 1 -0.69 8.78 17.10
C LYS A 1 0.81 8.77 16.81
N CYS A 2 1.32 7.80 16.04
CA CYS A 2 2.74 7.75 15.69
C CYS A 2 3.00 8.63 14.45
N ASN A 3 3.42 9.88 14.64
CA ASN A 3 3.62 10.83 13.54
C ASN A 3 4.71 10.38 12.55
N TRP A 4 5.72 9.67 13.05
CA TRP A 4 6.79 9.09 12.22
C TRP A 4 6.25 8.07 11.21
N ALA A 5 5.30 7.23 11.62
CA ALA A 5 4.72 6.23 10.72
C ALA A 5 4.01 6.89 9.53
N LEU A 6 3.22 7.95 9.78
CA LEU A 6 2.53 8.69 8.73
C LEU A 6 3.51 9.35 7.75
N LEU A 7 4.58 9.96 8.27
CA LEU A 7 5.64 10.56 7.45
C LEU A 7 6.30 9.53 6.51
N TYR A 8 6.65 8.35 7.03
CA TYR A 8 7.29 7.32 6.21
C TYR A 8 6.33 6.70 5.19
N ILE A 9 5.07 6.50 5.56
CA ILE A 9 4.03 6.02 4.63
C ILE A 9 3.87 7.02 3.47
N GLU A 10 3.75 8.31 3.75
CA GLU A 10 3.63 9.34 2.72
C GLU A 10 4.85 9.37 1.78
N ARG A 11 6.06 9.29 2.32
CA ARG A 11 7.29 9.22 1.53
C ARG A 11 7.37 7.99 0.64
N TRP A 12 6.97 6.82 1.15
CA TRP A 12 6.98 5.59 0.34
C TRP A 12 5.91 5.60 -0.77
N LEU A 13 4.81 6.32 -0.57
CA LEU A 13 3.75 6.44 -1.56
C LEU A 13 4.06 7.46 -2.66
N THR A 14 4.84 8.49 -2.34
CA THR A 14 5.16 9.61 -3.26
C THR A 14 6.57 9.54 -3.86
N ALA A 15 7.42 8.61 -3.41
CA ALA A 15 8.78 8.47 -3.91
C ALA A 15 8.82 8.25 -5.45
N PRO A 16 9.60 9.07 -6.18
CA PRO A 16 9.77 8.90 -7.61
C PRO A 16 10.55 7.62 -7.92
N MET A 17 10.43 7.12 -9.14
CA MET A 17 11.17 5.95 -9.61
C MET A 17 12.22 6.40 -10.61
N GLU A 18 13.44 5.91 -10.45
CA GLU A 18 14.45 6.05 -11.47
C GLU A 18 14.35 4.87 -12.45
N LYS A 19 14.30 5.18 -13.74
CA LYS A 19 14.33 4.17 -14.79
C LYS A 19 15.31 4.64 -15.87
N ASN A 20 16.40 3.91 -16.05
CA ASN A 20 17.42 4.19 -17.06
C ASN A 20 18.03 5.62 -16.95
N GLY A 21 18.23 6.12 -15.73
CA GLY A 21 18.78 7.46 -15.47
C GLY A 21 17.77 8.60 -15.59
N GLU A 22 16.50 8.31 -15.91
CA GLU A 22 15.42 9.29 -15.88
C GLU A 22 14.58 9.14 -14.60
N VAL A 23 14.30 10.27 -13.95
CA VAL A 23 13.42 10.32 -12.78
C VAL A 23 11.98 10.44 -13.27
N ILE A 24 11.17 9.42 -13.00
CA ILE A 24 9.77 9.35 -13.37
C ILE A 24 8.92 9.62 -12.14
N GLU A 25 8.11 10.69 -12.19
CA GLU A 25 7.10 10.97 -11.17
C GLU A 25 6.03 9.88 -11.16
N ARG A 26 5.59 9.51 -9.96
CA ARG A 26 4.61 8.44 -9.76
C ARG A 26 3.34 8.99 -9.15
N MET A 27 2.25 8.81 -9.89
CA MET A 27 0.91 9.17 -9.43
C MET A 27 0.21 8.03 -8.66
N ARG A 28 0.70 6.77 -8.76
CA ARG A 28 0.09 5.58 -8.15
C ARG A 28 1.10 4.49 -7.79
N GLY A 29 0.80 3.76 -6.71
CA GLY A 29 1.52 2.57 -6.22
C GLY A 29 2.76 2.88 -5.38
N THR A 30 3.40 1.85 -4.82
CA THR A 30 4.72 1.96 -4.15
C THR A 30 5.85 1.62 -5.12
N PRO A 31 7.09 2.10 -4.93
CA PRO A 31 8.24 1.59 -5.66
C PRO A 31 8.28 0.07 -5.52
N GLN A 32 8.46 -0.66 -6.62
CA GLN A 32 8.46 -2.12 -6.59
C GLN A 32 9.65 -2.59 -5.76
N GLY A 33 9.39 -3.31 -4.66
CA GLY A 33 10.44 -3.80 -3.74
C GLY A 33 10.67 -2.94 -2.49
N GLY A 34 9.83 -1.93 -2.22
CA GLY A 34 9.84 -1.25 -0.92
C GLY A 34 9.46 -2.19 0.21
N VAL A 35 10.16 -2.14 1.36
CA VAL A 35 9.88 -2.97 2.56
C VAL A 35 8.43 -2.84 3.07
N VAL A 36 7.74 -1.76 2.70
CA VAL A 36 6.34 -1.49 3.06
C VAL A 36 5.33 -2.23 2.19
N SER A 37 5.73 -2.70 1.00
CA SER A 37 4.82 -3.34 0.04
C SER A 37 4.03 -4.52 0.61
N PRO A 38 4.62 -5.53 1.29
CA PRO A 38 3.84 -6.64 1.84
C PRO A 38 2.84 -6.18 2.91
N ILE A 39 3.17 -5.15 3.69
CA ILE A 39 2.28 -4.60 4.73
C ILE A 39 1.07 -3.93 4.07
N LEU A 40 1.29 -3.09 3.06
CA LEU A 40 0.19 -2.40 2.36
C LEU A 40 -0.68 -3.36 1.56
N SER A 41 -0.08 -4.38 0.93
CA SER A 41 -0.83 -5.44 0.23
C SER A 41 -1.74 -6.21 1.19
N ASN A 42 -1.23 -6.60 2.36
CA ASN A 42 -2.04 -7.30 3.36
C ASN A 42 -3.16 -6.42 3.93
N LEU A 43 -2.87 -5.14 4.20
CA LEU A 43 -3.87 -4.19 4.66
C LEU A 43 -4.98 -3.99 3.60
N PHE A 44 -4.59 -3.85 2.33
CA PHE A 44 -5.53 -3.74 1.23
C PHE A 44 -6.43 -4.98 1.15
N LEU A 45 -5.85 -6.18 1.15
CA LEU A 45 -6.62 -7.43 1.10
C LEU A 45 -7.55 -7.57 2.30
N HIS A 46 -7.11 -7.21 3.50
CA HIS A 46 -7.95 -7.27 4.68
C HIS A 46 -9.23 -6.44 4.53
N TYR A 47 -9.13 -5.20 4.06
CA TYR A 47 -10.32 -4.34 3.92
C TYR A 47 -11.13 -4.63 2.65
N ALA A 48 -10.46 -4.88 1.53
CA ALA A 48 -11.10 -5.09 0.24
C ALA A 48 -11.75 -6.48 0.14
N PHE A 49 -11.17 -7.48 0.80
CA PHE A 49 -11.61 -8.86 0.75
C PHE A 49 -12.17 -9.33 2.08
N ASP A 50 -11.37 -9.48 3.14
CA ASP A 50 -11.83 -10.13 4.38
C ASP A 50 -13.04 -9.42 4.99
N VAL A 51 -12.92 -8.10 5.19
CA VAL A 51 -13.99 -7.27 5.77
C VAL A 51 -15.22 -7.22 4.87
N TRP A 52 -15.02 -7.20 3.54
CA TRP A 52 -16.13 -7.24 2.59
C TRP A 52 -16.85 -8.59 2.64
N MET A 53 -16.12 -9.71 2.66
CA MET A 53 -16.65 -11.07 2.80
C MET A 53 -17.45 -11.21 4.09
N THR A 54 -16.88 -10.82 5.23
CA THR A 54 -17.59 -10.87 6.53
C THR A 54 -18.90 -10.10 6.53
N ARG A 55 -18.97 -8.96 5.81
CA ARG A 55 -20.18 -8.13 5.75
C ARG A 55 -21.22 -8.62 4.75
N THR A 56 -20.80 -9.25 3.65
CA THR A 56 -21.68 -9.58 2.52
C THR A 56 -22.05 -11.05 2.44
N HIS A 57 -21.22 -11.93 2.98
CA HIS A 57 -21.40 -13.38 2.98
C HIS A 57 -21.05 -13.97 4.36
N PRO A 58 -21.73 -13.55 5.44
CA PRO A 58 -21.41 -13.99 6.81
C PRO A 58 -21.71 -15.47 7.08
N ASP A 59 -22.47 -16.11 6.19
CA ASP A 59 -22.86 -17.51 6.22
C ASP A 59 -21.83 -18.45 5.57
N LEU A 60 -20.87 -17.89 4.83
CA LEU A 60 -19.76 -18.63 4.24
C LEU A 60 -18.56 -18.60 5.22
N PRO A 61 -17.91 -19.75 5.48
CA PRO A 61 -16.74 -19.84 6.36
C PRO A 61 -15.51 -19.13 5.80
#